data_AF-A0A1C5XX66-F1
#
_entry.id   AF-A0A1C5XX66-F1
#
_cell.length_a   1.000
_cell.length_b   1.000
_cell.length_c   1.000
_cell.angle_alpha   90.00
_cell.angle_beta   90.00
_cell.angle_gamma   90.00
#
_symmetry.space_group_name_H-M   'P 1'
#
loop_
_entity.id
_entity.type
_entity.pdbx_description
1 polymer ?
#
loop_
_entity_poly.entity_id
_entity_poly.type
_entity_poly.pdbx_seq_one_letter_code
_entity_poly.pdbx_strand_id
1 'polypeptide(L)'
;MAKTDTNRPAATDEDRRKYQEAWAEMMVTIWREKIERLHVINTYSLHQQIRDNVISSTDSVSTIQHKFLEYGIYQDMGVGKGYTKGNGGDLEILNPVYREEHGLNVPRKVGPKPGGYYTSGNPRKPREWFSRPYFASIMVLKEQMAYMYGEEFCGLLVDKIEEANHKRSTTLKSRLYGTHKRK
;
A
#
# COMPACT_ATOMS: atom_id res chain seq x y z
N MET A 1 15.83 -9.37 -28.05
CA MET A 1 16.52 -8.85 -26.85
C MET A 1 15.86 -7.54 -26.49
N ALA A 2 15.28 -7.45 -25.28
CA ALA A 2 14.68 -6.20 -24.81
C ALA A 2 15.79 -5.14 -24.76
N LYS A 3 15.56 -3.97 -25.37
CA LYS A 3 16.43 -2.82 -25.24
C LYS A 3 16.30 -2.34 -23.79
N THR A 4 17.25 -2.69 -22.94
CA THR A 4 17.38 -2.07 -21.62
C THR A 4 17.75 -0.62 -21.86
N ASP A 5 16.84 0.30 -21.57
CA ASP A 5 17.14 1.74 -21.58
C ASP A 5 18.23 2.02 -20.53
N THR A 6 19.47 2.18 -20.98
CA THR A 6 20.66 2.41 -20.15
C THR A 6 20.77 3.85 -19.64
N ASN A 7 19.70 4.65 -19.70
CA ASN A 7 19.73 6.09 -19.48
C ASN A 7 18.71 6.55 -18.42
N ARG A 8 18.41 5.69 -17.44
CA ARG A 8 17.67 6.12 -16.25
C ARG A 8 18.70 6.53 -15.18
N PRO A 9 18.63 7.74 -14.63
CA PRO A 9 19.55 8.15 -13.56
C PRO A 9 19.37 7.22 -12.36
N ALA A 10 20.47 6.84 -11.73
CA ALA A 10 20.46 6.01 -10.52
C ALA A 10 19.51 6.63 -9.49
N ALA A 11 18.57 5.83 -8.98
CA ALA A 11 17.55 6.31 -8.07
C ALA A 11 18.18 6.80 -6.75
N THR A 12 18.16 8.11 -6.54
CA THR A 12 18.66 8.73 -5.30
C THR A 12 17.71 8.48 -4.12
N ASP A 13 18.19 8.71 -2.90
CA ASP A 13 17.38 8.68 -1.68
C ASP A 13 16.13 9.58 -1.80
N GLU A 14 16.29 10.74 -2.44
CA GLU A 14 15.20 11.67 -2.68
C GLU A 14 14.15 11.10 -3.64
N ASP A 15 14.58 10.39 -4.69
CA ASP A 15 13.67 9.78 -5.66
C ASP A 15 12.85 8.66 -5.02
N ARG A 16 13.46 7.86 -4.13
CA ARG A 16 12.74 6.85 -3.34
C ARG A 16 11.72 7.49 -2.43
N ARG A 17 12.07 8.58 -1.74
CA ARG A 17 11.14 9.32 -0.89
C ARG A 17 9.95 9.87 -1.69
N LYS A 18 10.22 10.52 -2.82
CA LYS A 18 9.17 11.03 -3.73
C LYS A 18 8.27 9.90 -4.22
N TYR A 19 8.83 8.75 -4.55
CA TYR A 19 8.04 7.59 -4.99
C TYR A 19 7.13 7.06 -3.87
N GLN A 20 7.64 6.95 -2.64
CA GLN A 20 6.85 6.54 -1.47
C GLN A 20 5.71 7.53 -1.16
N GLU A 21 6.01 8.83 -1.22
CA GLU A 21 5.03 9.91 -1.03
C GLU A 21 3.92 9.85 -2.09
N ALA A 22 4.30 9.79 -3.37
CA ALA A 22 3.36 9.71 -4.48
C ALA A 22 2.53 8.43 -4.44
N TRP A 23 3.14 7.29 -4.08
CA TRP A 23 2.43 6.03 -3.90
C TRP A 23 1.39 6.13 -2.78
N ALA A 24 1.75 6.73 -1.64
CA ALA A 24 0.83 6.88 -0.52
C ALA A 24 -0.36 7.79 -0.87
N GLU A 25 -0.12 8.89 -1.58
CA GLU A 25 -1.17 9.80 -2.08
C GLU A 25 -2.09 9.11 -3.10
N MET A 26 -1.51 8.36 -4.04
CA MET A 26 -2.26 7.56 -5.01
C MET A 26 -3.20 6.57 -4.31
N MET A 27 -2.74 5.91 -3.24
CA MET A 27 -3.57 4.97 -2.47
C MET A 27 -4.79 5.64 -1.84
N VAL A 28 -4.61 6.82 -1.24
CA VAL A 28 -5.71 7.60 -0.69
C VAL A 28 -6.74 7.92 -1.76
N THR A 29 -6.30 8.33 -2.95
CA THR A 29 -7.18 8.61 -4.08
C THR A 29 -7.98 7.38 -4.52
N ILE A 30 -7.30 6.25 -4.75
CA ILE A 30 -7.94 4.97 -5.13
C ILE A 30 -9.00 4.55 -4.11
N TRP A 31 -8.69 4.66 -2.82
CA TRP A 31 -9.61 4.28 -1.76
C TRP A 31 -10.83 5.19 -1.69
N ARG A 32 -10.65 6.50 -1.82
CA ARG A 32 -11.76 7.46 -1.85
C ARG A 32 -12.71 7.17 -3.00
N GLU A 33 -12.18 7.01 -4.22
CA GLU A 33 -12.98 6.66 -5.40
C GLU A 33 -13.73 5.34 -5.23
N LYS A 34 -13.06 4.32 -4.65
CA LYS A 34 -13.70 3.02 -4.40
C LYS A 34 -14.79 3.08 -3.34
N ILE A 35 -14.59 3.85 -2.26
CA ILE A 35 -15.59 4.05 -1.21
C ILE A 35 -16.84 4.70 -1.79
N GLU A 36 -16.66 5.73 -2.61
CA GLU A 36 -17.76 6.41 -3.30
C GLU A 36 -18.48 5.46 -4.26
N ARG A 37 -17.74 4.79 -5.15
CA ARG A 37 -18.30 3.86 -6.14
C ARG A 37 -19.07 2.71 -5.50
N LEU A 38 -18.52 2.09 -4.45
CA LEU A 38 -19.14 0.96 -3.75
C LEU A 38 -20.18 1.40 -2.71
N HIS A 39 -20.44 2.71 -2.62
CA HIS A 39 -21.36 3.30 -1.66
C HIS A 39 -21.06 2.84 -0.22
N VAL A 40 -19.78 2.73 0.15
CA VAL A 40 -19.31 2.40 1.51
C VAL A 40 -19.40 3.66 2.39
N ILE A 41 -20.55 4.33 2.30
CA ILE A 41 -20.82 5.62 2.90
C ILE A 41 -22.04 5.43 3.79
N ASN A 42 -21.84 5.58 5.09
CA ASN A 42 -22.94 5.67 6.05
C ASN A 42 -23.13 7.13 6.48
N THR A 43 -22.11 7.69 7.13
CA THR A 43 -22.10 9.08 7.64
C THR A 43 -21.01 9.94 6.98
N TYR A 44 -20.43 9.50 5.86
CA TYR A 44 -19.24 10.09 5.22
C TYR A 44 -17.97 10.13 6.09
N SER A 45 -18.00 9.62 7.33
CA SER A 45 -16.88 9.70 8.26
C SER A 45 -15.65 8.93 7.81
N LEU A 46 -15.82 7.73 7.23
CA LEU A 46 -14.70 6.96 6.68
C LEU A 46 -14.01 7.69 5.53
N HIS A 47 -14.81 8.25 4.62
CA HIS A 47 -14.28 9.01 3.48
C HIS A 47 -13.52 10.27 3.94
N GLN A 48 -13.98 10.93 5.00
CA GLN A 48 -13.30 12.11 5.55
C GLN A 48 -11.98 11.79 6.26
N GLN A 49 -11.85 10.61 6.87
CA GLN A 49 -10.64 10.22 7.62
C GLN A 49 -9.51 9.67 6.73
N ILE A 50 -9.82 9.15 5.54
CA ILE A 50 -8.82 8.70 4.57
C ILE A 50 -8.26 9.92 3.83
N ARG A 51 -7.52 10.76 4.54
CA ARG A 51 -6.85 11.93 3.97
C ARG A 51 -5.35 11.91 4.25
N ASP A 52 -4.99 11.53 5.47
CA ASP A 52 -3.63 11.70 5.94
C ASP A 52 -2.92 10.36 6.04
N ASN A 53 -1.77 10.26 5.35
CA ASN A 53 -0.83 9.18 5.54
C ASN A 53 0.28 9.67 6.46
N VAL A 54 0.69 8.84 7.42
CA VAL A 54 1.88 9.13 8.23
C VAL A 54 3.05 8.41 7.60
N ILE A 55 3.94 9.17 6.95
CA ILE A 55 5.22 8.69 6.45
C ILE A 55 6.27 9.09 7.47
N SER A 56 6.86 8.10 8.15
CA SER A 56 8.00 8.31 9.04
C SER A 56 9.20 7.63 8.41
N SER A 57 10.25 8.41 8.11
CA SER A 57 11.53 7.86 7.65
C SER A 57 12.55 8.05 8.75
N THR A 58 13.05 6.94 9.30
CA THR A 58 14.28 6.92 10.08
C THR A 58 15.43 6.55 9.14
N ASP A 59 16.68 6.84 9.50
CA ASP A 59 17.89 6.66 8.66
C ASP A 59 18.04 5.28 7.98
N SER A 60 17.32 4.25 8.42
CA SER A 60 17.34 2.90 7.83
C SER A 60 15.97 2.34 7.42
N VAL A 61 14.86 2.92 7.88
CA VAL A 61 13.52 2.35 7.68
C VAL A 61 12.49 3.45 7.43
N SER A 62 11.84 3.37 6.26
CA SER A 62 10.63 4.14 5.95
C SER A 62 9.40 3.34 6.37
N THR A 63 8.56 3.93 7.22
CA THR A 63 7.28 3.37 7.67
C THR A 63 6.15 4.22 7.12
N ILE A 64 5.25 3.58 6.35
CA ILE A 64 4.01 4.21 5.87
C ILE A 64 2.86 3.65 6.70
N GLN A 65 2.14 4.53 7.40
CA GLN A 65 0.95 4.18 8.18
C GLN A 65 -0.28 4.84 7.59
N HIS A 66 -1.30 4.03 7.34
CA HIS A 66 -2.63 4.49 6.93
C HIS A 66 -3.59 4.35 8.12
N LYS A 67 -4.35 5.40 8.43
CA LYS A 67 -5.34 5.41 9.51
C LYS A 67 -6.73 5.62 8.94
N PHE A 68 -7.68 4.76 9.32
CA PHE A 68 -9.07 4.86 8.91
C PHE A 68 -9.98 4.15 9.92
N LEU A 69 -11.30 4.39 9.82
CA LEU A 69 -12.27 3.79 10.74
C LEU A 69 -12.34 2.27 10.57
N GLU A 70 -12.30 1.56 11.69
CA GLU A 70 -12.38 0.10 11.75
C GLU A 70 -13.59 -0.47 11.00
N TYR A 71 -14.73 0.23 11.01
CA TYR A 71 -15.92 -0.22 10.29
C TYR A 71 -15.69 -0.39 8.78
N GLY A 72 -14.71 0.32 8.21
CA GLY A 72 -14.29 0.16 6.82
C GLY A 72 -13.80 -1.28 6.53
N ILE A 73 -13.11 -1.92 7.47
CA ILE A 73 -12.68 -3.33 7.34
C ILE A 73 -13.89 -4.25 7.29
N TYR A 74 -14.89 -4.02 8.14
CA TYR A 74 -16.12 -4.81 8.13
C TYR A 74 -16.88 -4.68 6.80
N GLN A 75 -16.89 -3.50 6.19
CA GLN A 75 -17.50 -3.28 4.88
C GLN A 75 -16.70 -3.97 3.76
N ASP A 76 -15.37 -3.90 3.82
CA ASP A 76 -14.47 -4.57 2.87
C ASP A 76 -14.72 -6.07 2.83
N MET A 77 -14.75 -6.69 4.01
CA MET A 77 -14.97 -8.13 4.18
C MET A 77 -16.44 -8.55 4.10
N GLY A 78 -17.39 -7.62 4.05
CA GLY A 78 -18.82 -7.93 3.99
C GLY A 78 -19.41 -8.46 5.29
N VAL A 79 -18.77 -8.18 6.43
CA VAL A 79 -19.19 -8.62 7.77
C VAL A 79 -19.69 -7.44 8.62
N GLY A 80 -19.94 -7.67 9.90
CA GLY A 80 -20.26 -6.64 10.88
C GLY A 80 -21.15 -7.16 12.01
N LYS A 81 -22.03 -6.30 12.52
CA LYS A 81 -22.99 -6.69 13.57
C LYS A 81 -23.83 -7.90 13.12
N GLY A 82 -23.82 -8.96 13.93
CA GLY A 82 -24.49 -10.24 13.64
C GLY A 82 -23.58 -11.32 13.05
N TYR A 83 -22.33 -11.00 12.72
CA TYR A 83 -21.31 -11.95 12.26
C TYR A 83 -20.37 -12.28 13.43
N THR A 84 -20.82 -13.13 14.35
CA THR A 84 -20.05 -13.51 15.55
C THR A 84 -19.21 -14.77 15.32
N LYS A 85 -18.00 -14.80 15.88
CA LYS A 85 -17.15 -16.00 15.88
C LYS A 85 -17.67 -17.00 16.92
N GLY A 86 -17.55 -18.29 16.66
CA GLY A 86 -17.88 -19.37 17.62
C GLY A 86 -19.07 -20.25 17.27
N ASN A 87 -19.87 -19.90 16.25
CA ASN A 87 -21.03 -20.71 15.82
C ASN A 87 -20.68 -21.84 14.82
N GLY A 88 -19.43 -22.35 14.82
CA GLY A 88 -19.03 -23.41 13.88
C GLY A 88 -19.09 -23.04 12.39
N GLY A 89 -19.23 -21.75 12.07
CA GLY A 89 -19.40 -21.25 10.69
C GLY A 89 -20.86 -21.09 10.25
N ASP A 90 -21.83 -21.50 11.07
CA ASP A 90 -23.24 -21.26 10.78
C ASP A 90 -23.68 -19.88 11.27
N LEU A 91 -24.29 -19.13 10.37
CA LEU A 91 -24.83 -17.80 10.63
C LEU A 91 -26.33 -17.87 10.36
N GLU A 92 -27.14 -17.94 11.42
CA GLU A 92 -28.61 -17.94 11.33
C GLU A 92 -29.14 -16.78 10.48
N ILE A 93 -28.47 -15.62 10.57
CA ILE A 93 -28.79 -14.43 9.79
C ILE A 93 -28.63 -14.61 8.26
N LEU A 94 -27.95 -15.67 7.82
CA LEU A 94 -27.77 -16.07 6.42
C LEU A 94 -28.69 -17.23 6.03
N ASN A 95 -29.25 -17.97 7.00
CA ASN A 95 -30.15 -19.09 6.74
C ASN A 95 -31.45 -18.59 6.07
N PRO A 96 -31.84 -19.10 4.88
CA PRO A 96 -33.02 -18.62 4.16
C PRO A 96 -34.32 -18.73 4.96
N VAL A 97 -34.53 -19.84 5.67
CA VAL A 97 -35.76 -20.10 6.45
C VAL A 97 -35.84 -19.14 7.63
N TYR A 98 -34.76 -19.05 8.41
CA TYR A 98 -34.69 -18.12 9.55
C TYR A 98 -34.94 -16.67 9.10
N ARG A 99 -34.39 -16.28 7.94
CA ARG A 99 -34.57 -14.94 7.39
C ARG A 99 -36.00 -14.64 6.96
N GLU A 100 -36.72 -15.63 6.44
CA GLU A 100 -38.13 -15.49 6.08
C GLU A 100 -39.00 -15.37 7.34
N GLU A 101 -38.84 -16.28 8.29
CA GLU A 101 -39.58 -16.30 9.57
C GLU A 101 -39.40 -15.00 10.37
N HIS A 102 -38.19 -14.44 10.37
CA HIS A 102 -37.85 -13.23 11.14
C HIS A 102 -37.95 -11.93 10.32
N GLY A 103 -38.51 -11.98 9.11
CA GLY A 103 -38.65 -10.80 8.24
C GLY A 103 -37.32 -10.06 8.02
N LEU A 104 -36.23 -10.80 7.85
CA LEU A 104 -34.89 -10.25 7.61
C LEU A 104 -34.71 -9.82 6.15
N ASN A 105 -35.53 -10.32 5.23
CA ASN A 105 -35.48 -10.04 3.80
C ASN A 105 -36.13 -8.70 3.39
N VAL A 106 -36.78 -8.01 4.33
CA VAL A 106 -37.41 -6.71 4.06
C VAL A 106 -36.52 -5.54 4.54
N PRO A 107 -36.57 -4.38 3.86
CA PRO A 107 -35.95 -3.16 4.34
C PRO A 107 -36.43 -2.77 5.74
N ARG A 108 -35.50 -2.51 6.67
CA ARG A 108 -35.82 -2.06 8.03
C ARG A 108 -35.10 -0.78 8.35
N LYS A 109 -35.78 0.10 9.10
CA LYS A 109 -35.17 1.34 9.58
C LYS A 109 -34.19 1.04 10.69
N VAL A 110 -32.97 1.55 10.56
CA VAL A 110 -31.89 1.44 11.53
C VAL A 110 -31.55 2.83 12.05
N GLY A 111 -31.40 2.95 13.37
CA GLY A 111 -31.07 4.20 14.05
C GLY A 111 -32.30 4.99 14.53
N PRO A 112 -32.09 6.23 15.00
CA PRO A 112 -33.13 7.07 15.58
C PRO A 112 -34.24 7.47 14.59
N LYS A 113 -35.40 7.87 15.13
CA LYS A 113 -36.58 8.31 14.33
C LYS A 113 -36.21 9.43 13.35
N PRO A 114 -35.57 10.54 13.75
CA PRO A 114 -34.93 11.45 12.82
C PRO A 114 -33.54 10.92 12.40
N GLY A 115 -33.25 10.90 11.10
CA GLY A 115 -31.91 10.62 10.58
C GLY A 115 -31.50 9.14 10.43
N GLY A 116 -32.34 8.18 10.81
CA GLY A 116 -32.09 6.76 10.51
C GLY A 116 -32.14 6.43 9.01
N TYR A 117 -31.52 5.33 8.60
CA TYR A 117 -31.51 4.84 7.21
C TYR A 117 -32.24 3.50 7.08
N TYR A 118 -32.62 3.12 5.86
CA TYR A 118 -33.23 1.82 5.57
C TYR A 118 -32.16 0.81 5.12
N THR A 119 -32.19 -0.38 5.70
CA THR A 119 -31.40 -1.51 5.20
C THR A 119 -31.99 -2.02 3.89
N SER A 120 -31.18 -2.71 3.09
CA SER A 120 -31.67 -3.33 1.85
C SER A 120 -32.50 -4.59 2.07
N GLY A 121 -32.53 -5.13 3.29
CA GLY A 121 -33.07 -6.47 3.57
C GLY A 121 -32.18 -7.61 3.08
N ASN A 122 -31.18 -7.37 2.23
CA ASN A 122 -30.31 -8.43 1.72
C ASN A 122 -29.15 -8.75 2.69
N PRO A 123 -28.62 -9.99 2.67
CA PRO A 123 -27.35 -10.31 3.32
C PRO A 123 -26.25 -9.34 2.90
N ARG A 124 -25.30 -9.09 3.80
CA ARG A 124 -24.15 -8.24 3.48
C ARG A 124 -23.32 -8.92 2.40
N LYS A 125 -22.76 -8.11 1.52
CA LYS A 125 -21.82 -8.55 0.48
C LYS A 125 -20.49 -7.82 0.72
N PRO A 126 -19.34 -8.49 0.50
CA PRO A 126 -18.04 -7.84 0.52
C PRO A 126 -18.01 -6.66 -0.44
N ARG A 127 -17.45 -5.54 0.02
CA ARG A 127 -17.26 -4.33 -0.76
C ARG A 127 -15.78 -4.00 -0.76
N GLU A 128 -15.03 -4.72 -1.59
CA GLU A 128 -13.56 -4.75 -1.64
C GLU A 128 -12.93 -3.40 -2.06
N TRP A 129 -13.05 -2.40 -1.18
CA TRP A 129 -12.56 -1.04 -1.38
C TRP A 129 -11.09 -0.92 -0.96
N PHE A 130 -10.64 -1.76 -0.01
CA PHE A 130 -9.32 -1.70 0.61
C PHE A 130 -8.43 -2.91 0.27
N SER A 131 -8.86 -4.13 0.59
CA SER A 131 -7.97 -5.30 0.65
C SER A 131 -7.27 -5.63 -0.68
N ARG A 132 -8.04 -5.86 -1.74
CA ARG A 132 -7.51 -6.18 -3.08
C ARG A 132 -6.65 -5.06 -3.69
N PRO A 133 -7.11 -3.80 -3.76
CA PRO A 133 -6.28 -2.74 -4.34
C PRO A 133 -5.02 -2.48 -3.51
N TYR A 134 -5.09 -2.59 -2.18
CA TYR A 134 -3.92 -2.42 -1.32
C TYR A 134 -2.90 -3.54 -1.49
N PHE A 135 -3.35 -4.80 -1.57
CA PHE A 135 -2.43 -5.91 -1.81
C PHE A 135 -1.72 -5.78 -3.16
N ALA A 136 -2.47 -5.47 -4.22
CA ALA A 136 -1.91 -5.28 -5.55
C ALA A 136 -0.90 -4.12 -5.58
N SER A 137 -1.20 -2.99 -4.94
CA SER A 137 -0.31 -1.83 -4.93
C SER A 137 0.94 -2.04 -4.07
N ILE A 138 0.87 -2.85 -3.01
CA ILE A 138 2.05 -3.24 -2.23
C ILE A 138 3.00 -4.08 -3.08
N MET A 139 2.49 -5.01 -3.90
CA MET A 139 3.35 -5.81 -4.77
C MET A 139 4.11 -4.93 -5.76
N VAL A 140 3.43 -3.95 -6.36
CA VAL A 140 4.06 -2.95 -7.25
C VAL A 140 5.10 -2.12 -6.50
N LEU A 141 4.77 -1.61 -5.31
CA LEU A 141 5.71 -0.85 -4.47
C LEU A 141 6.95 -1.69 -4.15
N LYS A 142 6.77 -2.95 -3.75
CA LYS A 142 7.85 -3.87 -3.44
C LYS A 142 8.78 -4.07 -4.64
N GLU A 143 8.23 -4.34 -5.81
CA GLU A 143 9.01 -4.55 -7.04
C GLU A 143 9.80 -3.30 -7.42
N GLN A 144 9.15 -2.12 -7.38
CA GLN A 144 9.79 -0.86 -7.73
C GLN A 144 10.88 -0.46 -6.73
N MET A 145 10.64 -0.63 -5.43
CA MET A 145 11.65 -0.35 -4.40
C MET A 145 12.84 -1.31 -4.52
N ALA A 146 12.60 -2.60 -4.77
CA ALA A 146 13.66 -3.58 -4.97
C ALA A 146 14.55 -3.21 -6.18
N TYR A 147 13.94 -2.72 -7.26
CA TYR A 147 14.67 -2.20 -8.41
C TYR A 147 15.53 -0.99 -8.04
N MET A 148 14.97 0.02 -7.38
CA MET A 148 15.69 1.26 -7.01
C MET A 148 16.87 0.97 -6.07
N TYR A 149 16.69 0.11 -5.06
CA TYR A 149 17.78 -0.29 -4.18
C TYR A 149 18.84 -1.16 -4.87
N GLY A 150 18.43 -2.03 -5.80
CA GLY A 150 19.36 -2.86 -6.56
C GLY A 150 20.27 -2.04 -7.46
N GLU A 151 19.71 -1.03 -8.14
CA GLU A 151 20.45 -0.12 -9.02
C GLU A 151 21.48 0.70 -8.23
N GLU A 152 21.10 1.26 -7.08
CA GLU A 152 22.01 2.00 -6.20
C GLU A 152 23.17 1.12 -5.73
N PHE A 153 22.89 -0.09 -5.25
CA PHE A 153 23.91 -0.99 -4.74
C PHE A 153 24.91 -1.41 -5.83
N CYS A 154 24.41 -1.71 -7.04
CA CYS A 154 25.27 -2.01 -8.18
C CYS A 154 26.16 -0.81 -8.55
N GLY A 155 25.63 0.41 -8.57
CA GLY A 155 26.40 1.64 -8.81
C GLY A 155 27.53 1.81 -7.79
N LEU A 156 27.20 1.71 -6.49
CA LEU A 156 28.18 1.84 -5.41
C LEU A 156 29.30 0.79 -5.50
N LEU A 157 28.99 -0.44 -5.89
CA LEU A 157 29.99 -1.49 -6.09
C LEU A 157 30.91 -1.18 -7.27
N VAL A 158 30.36 -0.75 -8.40
CA VAL A 158 31.14 -0.38 -9.59
C VAL A 158 32.11 0.75 -9.25
N ASP A 159 31.62 1.82 -8.62
CA ASP A 159 32.44 2.96 -8.21
C ASP A 159 33.61 2.53 -7.30
N LYS A 160 33.34 1.64 -6.34
CA LYS A 160 34.37 1.12 -5.43
C LYS A 160 35.39 0.23 -6.13
N ILE A 161 34.96 -0.58 -7.09
CA ILE A 161 35.84 -1.42 -7.90
C ILE A 161 36.73 -0.54 -8.79
N GLU A 162 36.17 0.47 -9.44
CA GLU A 162 36.91 1.42 -10.27
C GLU A 162 37.91 2.23 -9.45
N GLU A 163 37.51 2.74 -8.28
CA GLU A 163 38.41 3.42 -7.33
C GLU A 163 39.59 2.52 -6.93
N ALA A 164 39.31 1.26 -6.59
CA ALA A 164 40.33 0.29 -6.24
C ALA A 164 41.26 -0.04 -7.43
N ASN A 165 40.73 -0.19 -8.63
CA ASN A 165 41.50 -0.42 -9.85
C ASN A 165 42.39 0.78 -10.19
N HIS A 166 41.87 2.01 -10.03
CA HIS A 166 42.64 3.23 -10.23
C HIS A 166 43.83 3.30 -9.26
N LYS A 167 43.59 3.05 -7.96
CA LYS A 167 44.66 2.97 -6.94
C LYS A 167 45.70 1.88 -7.24
N ARG A 168 45.26 0.69 -7.69
CA ARG A 168 46.18 -0.39 -8.08
C ARG A 168 47.02 -0.01 -9.30
N SER A 169 46.41 0.62 -10.31
CA SER A 169 47.09 1.05 -11.53
C SER A 169 48.13 2.14 -11.26
N THR A 170 47.81 3.15 -10.44
CA THR A 170 48.76 4.18 -10.03
C THR A 170 49.91 3.62 -9.21
N THR A 171 49.64 2.66 -8.32
CA THR A 171 50.66 1.95 -7.53
C THR A 171 51.55 1.02 -8.37
N LEU A 172 50.98 0.34 -9.37
CA LEU A 172 51.74 -0.47 -10.32
C LEU A 172 52.65 0.40 -11.19
N LYS A 173 52.13 1.53 -11.70
CA LYS A 173 52.89 2.47 -12.53
C LYS A 173 54.06 3.10 -11.76
N SER A 174 53.86 3.47 -10.50
CA SER A 174 54.93 3.99 -9.64
C SER A 174 55.99 2.94 -9.31
N ARG A 175 55.58 1.68 -9.14
CA ARG A 175 56.49 0.54 -8.90
C ARG A 175 57.27 0.09 -10.14
N LEU A 176 56.68 0.15 -11.33
CA LEU A 176 57.31 -0.26 -12.59
C LEU A 176 58.26 0.80 -13.16
N TYR A 177 57.90 2.09 -13.10
CA TYR A 177 58.64 3.16 -13.77
C TYR A 177 59.41 4.08 -12.82
N GLY A 178 59.26 3.92 -11.50
CA GLY A 178 59.91 4.74 -10.49
C GLY A 178 59.43 6.20 -10.48
N THR A 179 59.45 6.83 -9.31
CA THR A 179 59.16 8.26 -9.19
C THR A 179 60.36 9.09 -9.66
N HIS A 180 60.32 9.58 -10.89
CA HIS A 180 61.33 10.51 -11.40
C HIS A 180 61.15 11.87 -10.73
N LYS A 181 61.99 12.22 -9.74
CA LYS A 181 62.08 13.60 -9.22
C LYS A 181 62.72 14.47 -10.29
N ARG A 182 61.97 15.44 -10.83
CA ARG A 182 62.57 16.56 -11.58
C ARG A 182 63.33 17.42 -10.58
N LYS A 183 64.63 17.60 -10.83
CA LYS A 183 65.50 18.56 -10.13
C LYS A 183 65.11 19.98 -10.49
#